data_AF-A0A7S3E443-F1
#
_entry.id   AF-A0A7S3E443-F1
#
_cell.length_a   1.000
_cell.length_b   1.000
_cell.length_c   1.000
_cell.angle_alpha   90.00
_cell.angle_beta   90.00
_cell.angle_gamma   90.00
#
_symmetry.space_group_name_H-M   'P 1'
#
loop_
_entity.id
_entity.type
_entity.pdbx_description
1 polymer ?
#
loop_
_entity_poly.entity_id
_entity_poly.type
_entity_poly.pdbx_seq_one_letter_code
_entity_poly.pdbx_strand_id
1 'polypeptide(L)'
;VIWALVTLPLTVLGGIAGKNSKADFQAPTRANRYPREVPPLPWYRSTVPQMLMAGFLPFSAIYIELYYIFASVWGHKVYTIYSILFIVFVILIIVTAFITIALTYFQLASEDHRWWWRSIFCGGSTGFFILGYCFYYFFARSEMKGFMQTCFYFGYMGLACYVFFLMLGMVGFRASLLFVRSIYRAIKCD
;
A
#
# COMPACT_ATOMS: atom_id res chain seq x y z
N VAL A 1 23.20 13.28 -11.71
CA VAL A 1 22.31 14.23 -12.43
C VAL A 1 20.84 13.97 -12.11
N ILE A 2 20.28 12.78 -12.38
CA ILE A 2 18.86 12.45 -12.10
C ILE A 2 18.48 12.65 -10.62
N TRP A 3 19.33 12.20 -9.69
CA TRP A 3 19.08 12.38 -8.25
C TRP A 3 18.94 13.86 -7.83
N ALA A 4 19.79 14.74 -8.37
CA ALA A 4 19.78 16.16 -8.03
C ALA A 4 18.66 16.93 -8.75
N LEU A 5 18.37 16.59 -10.01
CA LEU A 5 17.39 17.33 -10.83
C LEU A 5 15.96 16.80 -10.71
N VAL A 6 15.78 15.56 -10.27
CA VAL A 6 14.45 14.92 -10.19
C VAL A 6 14.15 14.55 -8.74
N THR A 7 15.01 13.76 -8.10
CA THR A 7 14.71 13.24 -6.75
C THR A 7 14.65 14.35 -5.69
N LEU A 8 15.65 15.24 -5.64
CA LEU A 8 15.67 16.36 -4.69
C LEU A 8 14.46 17.31 -4.82
N PRO A 9 14.10 17.82 -6.02
CA PRO A 9 12.93 18.69 -6.11
C PRO A 9 11.63 17.94 -5.80
N LEU A 10 11.48 16.67 -6.21
CA LEU A 10 10.27 15.91 -5.89
C LEU A 10 10.12 15.68 -4.38
N THR A 11 11.20 15.39 -3.66
CA THR A 11 11.15 15.19 -2.20
C THR A 11 10.87 16.49 -1.47
N VAL A 12 11.45 17.60 -1.92
CA VAL A 12 11.17 18.94 -1.37
C VAL A 12 9.71 19.33 -1.63
N LEU A 13 9.21 19.15 -2.84
CA LEU A 13 7.80 19.40 -3.19
C LEU A 13 6.85 18.52 -2.36
N GLY A 14 7.17 17.23 -2.19
CA GLY A 14 6.43 16.32 -1.32
C GLY A 14 6.42 16.78 0.14
N GLY A 15 7.55 17.26 0.66
CA GLY A 15 7.67 17.83 2.01
C GLY A 15 6.84 19.11 2.19
N ILE A 16 6.89 20.02 1.21
CA ILE A 16 6.08 21.26 1.20
C ILE A 16 4.59 20.92 1.14
N ALA A 17 4.18 20.00 0.25
CA ALA A 17 2.80 19.54 0.14
C ALA A 17 2.30 18.90 1.44
N GLY A 18 3.13 18.09 2.09
CA GLY A 18 2.84 17.52 3.41
C GLY A 18 2.65 18.59 4.49
N LYS A 19 3.54 19.59 4.54
CA LYS A 19 3.47 20.71 5.50
C LYS A 19 2.25 21.61 5.26
N ASN A 20 1.88 21.84 4.01
CA ASN A 20 0.74 22.69 3.65
C ASN A 20 -0.61 21.96 3.72
N SER A 21 -0.60 20.62 3.72
CA SER A 21 -1.78 19.77 3.96
C SER A 21 -2.19 19.72 5.45
N LYS A 22 -2.11 20.84 6.18
CA LYS A 22 -2.68 21.04 7.52
C LYS A 22 -4.19 21.32 7.47
N ALA A 23 -4.90 20.69 6.55
CA ALA A 23 -6.35 20.73 6.60
C ALA A 23 -6.79 19.94 7.83
N ASP A 24 -7.46 20.58 8.78
CA ASP A 24 -8.06 19.89 9.93
C ASP A 24 -8.85 18.69 9.42
N PHE A 25 -8.67 17.54 10.10
CA PHE A 25 -9.39 16.34 9.73
C PHE A 25 -10.88 16.59 9.96
N GLN A 26 -11.58 16.97 8.90
CA GLN A 26 -13.03 17.09 8.91
C GLN A 26 -13.60 15.68 8.90
N ALA A 27 -14.08 15.25 10.07
CA ALA A 27 -14.84 14.03 10.22
C ALA A 27 -16.07 14.08 9.31
N PRO A 28 -16.37 13.00 8.56
CA PRO A 28 -17.46 12.98 7.60
C PRO A 28 -18.84 13.21 8.26
N THR A 29 -18.95 12.93 9.56
CA THR A 29 -20.17 13.15 10.35
C THR A 29 -19.82 13.60 11.77
N ARG A 30 -20.77 14.25 12.43
CA ARG A 30 -20.67 14.58 13.86
C ARG A 30 -20.67 13.26 14.64
N ALA A 31 -19.60 12.98 15.37
CA ALA A 31 -19.51 11.78 16.18
C ALA A 31 -20.58 11.79 17.29
N ASN A 32 -21.29 10.67 17.46
CA ASN A 32 -22.17 10.50 18.61
C ASN A 32 -21.32 10.31 19.88
N ARG A 33 -21.85 10.72 21.05
CA ARG A 33 -21.11 10.70 22.33
C ARG A 33 -20.77 9.28 22.78
N TYR A 34 -21.54 8.28 22.34
CA TYR A 34 -21.32 6.86 22.60
C TYR A 34 -21.03 6.13 21.28
N PRO A 35 -19.95 5.32 21.22
CA PRO A 35 -19.67 4.48 20.06
C PRO A 35 -20.74 3.39 19.96
N ARG A 36 -21.30 3.21 18.76
CA ARG A 36 -22.23 2.12 18.49
C ARG A 36 -21.47 0.79 18.57
N GLU A 37 -22.04 -0.21 19.24
CA GLU A 37 -21.42 -1.53 19.37
C GLU A 37 -21.23 -2.16 17.99
N VAL A 38 -20.04 -2.69 17.74
CA VAL A 38 -19.72 -3.37 16.47
C VAL A 38 -20.20 -4.82 16.58
N PRO A 39 -21.03 -5.31 15.65
CA PRO A 39 -21.51 -6.69 15.70
C PRO A 39 -20.33 -7.67 15.61
N PRO A 40 -20.41 -8.85 16.24
CA PRO A 40 -19.36 -9.86 16.14
C PRO A 40 -19.26 -10.35 14.68
N LEU A 41 -18.11 -10.09 14.04
CA LEU A 41 -17.85 -10.54 12.68
C LEU A 41 -17.30 -11.98 12.68
N PRO A 42 -17.64 -12.80 11.68
CA PRO A 42 -17.04 -14.12 11.49
C PRO A 42 -15.53 -14.00 11.19
N TRP A 43 -14.75 -15.03 11.53
CA TRP A 43 -13.29 -15.03 11.47
C TRP A 43 -12.70 -14.57 10.12
N TYR A 44 -13.32 -14.95 9.00
CA TYR A 44 -12.86 -14.56 7.65
C TYR A 44 -13.01 -13.05 7.35
N ARG A 45 -13.84 -12.31 8.10
CA ARG A 45 -13.97 -10.84 8.02
C ARG A 45 -13.12 -10.11 9.06
N SER A 46 -12.30 -10.83 9.82
CA SER A 46 -11.30 -10.21 10.68
C SER A 46 -10.24 -9.49 9.85
N THR A 47 -9.45 -8.63 10.49
CA THR A 47 -8.53 -7.74 9.78
C THR A 47 -7.43 -8.52 9.04
N VAL A 48 -6.91 -9.60 9.61
CA VAL A 48 -5.76 -10.33 9.04
C VAL A 48 -6.10 -11.05 7.72
N PRO A 49 -7.18 -11.85 7.61
CA PRO A 49 -7.57 -12.46 6.34
C PRO A 49 -7.88 -11.42 5.26
N GLN A 50 -8.50 -10.31 5.63
CA GLN A 50 -8.75 -9.23 4.68
C GLN A 50 -7.48 -8.55 4.20
N MET A 51 -6.48 -8.33 5.06
CA MET A 51 -5.17 -7.82 4.64
C MET A 51 -4.50 -8.76 3.63
N LEU A 52 -4.56 -10.07 3.87
CA LEU A 52 -4.00 -11.08 2.96
C LEU A 52 -4.71 -11.08 1.61
N MET A 53 -6.05 -11.09 1.60
CA MET A 53 -6.83 -10.99 0.36
C MET A 53 -6.55 -9.70 -0.39
N ALA A 54 -6.45 -8.58 0.32
CA ALA A 54 -6.23 -7.25 -0.25
C ALA A 54 -4.89 -7.14 -0.97
N GLY A 55 -3.83 -7.75 -0.41
CA GLY A 55 -2.47 -7.64 -0.93
C GLY A 55 -2.13 -8.65 -2.00
N PHE A 56 -2.84 -9.79 -2.05
CA PHE A 56 -2.56 -10.85 -3.03
C PHE A 56 -2.82 -10.41 -4.48
N LEU A 57 -3.95 -9.71 -4.73
CA LEU A 57 -4.31 -9.20 -6.05
C LEU A 57 -3.31 -8.15 -6.62
N PRO A 58 -2.95 -7.08 -5.90
CA PRO A 58 -1.95 -6.13 -6.38
C PRO A 58 -0.56 -6.78 -6.48
N PHE A 59 -0.24 -7.75 -5.62
CA PHE A 59 1.01 -8.51 -5.72
C PHE A 59 1.07 -9.37 -7.00
N SER A 60 -0.01 -10.07 -7.35
CA SER A 60 -0.04 -10.91 -8.57
C SER A 60 0.10 -10.06 -9.84
N ALA A 61 -0.47 -8.85 -9.85
CA ALA A 61 -0.35 -7.91 -10.97
C ALA A 61 1.09 -7.42 -11.20
N ILE A 62 1.91 -7.32 -10.15
CA ILE A 62 3.30 -6.81 -10.24
C ILE A 62 4.36 -7.91 -10.20
N TYR A 63 3.96 -9.18 -10.03
CA TYR A 63 4.88 -10.29 -9.76
C TYR A 63 5.98 -10.44 -10.81
N ILE A 64 5.62 -10.34 -12.09
CA ILE A 64 6.57 -10.48 -13.21
C ILE A 64 7.58 -9.33 -13.20
N GLU A 65 7.12 -8.10 -13.01
CA GLU A 65 8.01 -6.93 -12.94
C GLU A 65 8.91 -6.98 -11.71
N LEU A 66 8.38 -7.42 -10.57
CA LEU A 66 9.15 -7.62 -9.36
C LEU A 66 10.30 -8.61 -9.62
N TYR A 67 10.03 -9.74 -10.30
CA TYR A 67 11.08 -10.67 -10.69
C TYR A 67 12.18 -10.02 -11.53
N TYR A 68 11.81 -9.22 -12.53
CA TYR A 68 12.78 -8.53 -13.37
C TYR A 68 13.59 -7.47 -12.61
N ILE A 69 12.96 -6.73 -11.69
CA ILE A 69 13.65 -5.78 -10.81
C ILE A 69 14.67 -6.51 -9.94
N PHE A 70 14.29 -7.62 -9.30
CA PHE A 70 15.23 -8.39 -8.48
C PHE A 70 16.38 -8.97 -9.29
N ALA A 71 16.08 -9.50 -10.49
CA ALA A 71 17.10 -10.00 -11.41
C ALA A 71 18.06 -8.90 -11.91
N SER A 72 17.60 -7.65 -11.96
CA SER A 72 18.42 -6.51 -12.40
C SER A 72 19.20 -5.83 -11.29
N VAL A 73 18.65 -5.74 -10.08
CA VAL A 73 19.32 -5.13 -8.93
C VAL A 73 20.36 -6.07 -8.35
N TRP A 74 20.05 -7.36 -8.28
CA TRP A 74 20.89 -8.37 -7.63
C TRP A 74 21.54 -9.35 -8.60
N GLY A 75 21.24 -9.26 -9.90
CA GLY A 75 21.84 -10.07 -10.95
C GLY A 75 22.50 -9.21 -12.04
N HIS A 76 23.12 -9.87 -13.02
CA HIS A 76 23.87 -9.21 -14.10
C HIS A 76 23.00 -8.77 -15.30
N LYS A 77 21.67 -8.81 -15.19
CA LYS A 77 20.78 -8.45 -16.32
C LYS A 77 20.35 -6.99 -16.23
N VAL A 78 20.67 -6.19 -17.24
CA VAL A 78 20.18 -4.81 -17.32
C VAL A 78 18.71 -4.84 -17.73
N TYR A 79 17.82 -4.39 -16.84
CA TYR A 79 16.41 -4.18 -17.20
C TYR A 79 16.26 -2.85 -17.93
N THR A 80 15.97 -2.89 -19.23
CA THR A 80 15.92 -1.71 -20.11
C THR A 80 14.51 -1.18 -20.36
N ILE A 81 13.46 -1.86 -19.88
CA ILE A 81 12.07 -1.54 -20.22
C ILE A 81 11.38 -0.69 -19.15
N TYR A 82 11.94 0.49 -18.88
CA TYR A 82 11.42 1.41 -17.86
C TYR A 82 9.98 1.88 -18.11
N SER A 83 9.53 1.91 -19.37
CA SER A 83 8.17 2.31 -19.75
C SER A 83 7.10 1.35 -19.22
N ILE A 84 7.36 0.04 -19.27
CA ILE A 84 6.42 -0.97 -18.75
C ILE A 84 6.33 -0.87 -17.23
N LEU A 85 7.47 -0.68 -16.55
CA LEU A 85 7.52 -0.49 -15.10
C LEU A 85 6.65 0.70 -14.65
N PHE A 86 6.68 1.82 -15.38
CA PHE A 86 5.84 2.97 -15.08
C PHE A 86 4.34 2.66 -15.25
N ILE A 87 3.96 1.97 -16.32
CA ILE A 87 2.56 1.57 -16.56
C ILE A 87 2.08 0.64 -15.44
N VAL A 88 2.88 -0.37 -15.08
CA VAL A 88 2.55 -1.32 -14.02
C VAL A 88 2.46 -0.63 -12.66
N PHE A 89 3.29 0.38 -12.40
CA PHE A 89 3.18 1.20 -11.19
C PHE A 89 1.86 1.98 -11.12
N VAL A 90 1.39 2.54 -12.24
CA VAL A 90 0.08 3.21 -12.30
C VAL A 90 -1.06 2.21 -12.07
N ILE A 91 -1.00 1.04 -12.71
CA ILE A 91 -1.99 -0.04 -12.51
C ILE A 91 -2.01 -0.49 -11.06
N LEU A 92 -0.84 -0.64 -10.41
CA LEU A 92 -0.72 -0.98 -8.99
C LEU A 92 -1.48 0.02 -8.12
N ILE A 93 -1.28 1.32 -8.33
CA ILE A 93 -1.99 2.38 -7.57
C ILE A 93 -3.50 2.27 -7.75
N ILE A 94 -3.98 2.08 -8.99
CA ILE A 94 -5.40 1.98 -9.31
C ILE A 94 -6.02 0.74 -8.66
N VAL A 95 -5.39 -0.42 -8.81
CA VAL A 95 -5.86 -1.70 -8.25
C VAL A 95 -5.88 -1.64 -6.72
N THR A 96 -4.84 -1.11 -6.09
CA THR A 96 -4.81 -0.91 -4.64
C THR A 96 -5.93 0.03 -4.17
N ALA A 97 -6.17 1.15 -4.87
CA ALA A 97 -7.27 2.05 -4.55
C ALA A 97 -8.63 1.36 -4.68
N PHE A 98 -8.86 0.59 -5.73
CA PHE A 98 -10.12 -0.11 -5.96
C PHE A 98 -10.40 -1.17 -4.89
N ILE A 99 -9.41 -2.00 -4.56
CA ILE A 99 -9.55 -3.06 -3.55
C ILE A 99 -9.80 -2.47 -2.17
N THR A 100 -9.09 -1.39 -1.81
CA THR A 100 -9.28 -0.72 -0.51
C THR A 100 -10.67 -0.08 -0.40
N ILE A 101 -11.18 0.54 -1.46
CA ILE A 101 -12.57 1.03 -1.50
C ILE A 101 -13.57 -0.12 -1.35
N ALA A 102 -13.40 -1.21 -2.09
CA ALA A 102 -14.31 -2.35 -2.02
C ALA A 102 -14.36 -2.97 -0.61
N LEU A 103 -13.20 -3.16 0.03
CA LEU A 103 -13.13 -3.72 1.39
C LEU A 103 -13.69 -2.76 2.44
N THR A 104 -13.46 -1.45 2.29
CA THR A 104 -14.05 -0.47 3.21
C THR A 104 -15.56 -0.40 3.05
N TYR A 105 -16.10 -0.51 1.82
CA TYR A 105 -17.54 -0.64 1.60
C TYR A 105 -18.14 -1.85 2.31
N PHE A 106 -17.57 -3.05 2.13
CA PHE A 106 -18.05 -4.24 2.82
C PHE A 106 -17.96 -4.12 4.35
N GLN A 107 -16.93 -3.43 4.85
CA GLN A 107 -16.79 -3.14 6.28
C GLN A 107 -17.89 -2.21 6.79
N LEU A 108 -18.17 -1.11 6.08
CA LEU A 108 -19.25 -0.17 6.39
C LEU A 108 -20.63 -0.83 6.31
N ALA A 109 -20.85 -1.70 5.32
CA ALA A 109 -22.08 -2.48 5.19
C ALA A 109 -22.30 -3.46 6.36
N SER A 110 -21.23 -3.85 7.07
CA SER A 110 -21.30 -4.65 8.30
C SER A 110 -21.38 -3.82 9.59
N GLU A 111 -21.69 -2.53 9.48
CA GLU A 111 -21.76 -1.57 10.60
C GLU A 111 -20.45 -1.41 11.39
N ASP A 112 -19.30 -1.80 10.82
CA ASP A 112 -18.00 -1.57 11.45
C ASP A 112 -17.41 -0.22 11.01
N HIS A 113 -17.37 0.72 11.94
CA HIS A 113 -16.97 2.11 11.70
C HIS A 113 -15.44 2.30 11.74
N ARG A 114 -14.67 1.27 12.12
CA ARG A 114 -13.21 1.33 12.32
C ARG A 114 -12.43 1.13 11.01
N TRP A 115 -12.73 1.92 9.99
CA TRP A 115 -12.17 1.74 8.64
C TRP A 115 -10.77 2.33 8.47
N TRP A 116 -10.35 3.28 9.31
CA TRP A 116 -9.17 4.11 9.08
C TRP A 116 -7.86 3.30 9.03
N TRP A 117 -7.51 2.63 10.13
CA TRP A 117 -6.31 1.81 10.19
C TRP A 117 -6.40 0.59 9.28
N ARG A 118 -7.59 -0.01 9.15
CA ARG A 118 -7.80 -1.16 8.26
C ARG A 118 -7.54 -0.79 6.80
N SER A 119 -7.95 0.39 6.34
CA SER A 119 -7.68 0.84 4.98
C SER A 119 -6.18 1.02 4.68
N ILE A 120 -5.41 1.51 5.66
CA ILE A 120 -3.95 1.63 5.56
C ILE A 120 -3.31 0.24 5.46
N PHE A 121 -3.67 -0.66 6.38
CA PHE A 121 -3.10 -2.01 6.38
C PHE A 121 -3.51 -2.83 5.15
N CYS A 122 -4.75 -2.72 4.67
CA CYS A 122 -5.20 -3.39 3.46
C CYS A 122 -4.53 -2.82 2.20
N GLY A 123 -4.30 -1.50 2.12
CA GLY A 123 -3.57 -0.90 1.01
C GLY A 123 -2.09 -1.26 1.02
N GLY A 124 -1.47 -1.21 2.20
CA GLY A 124 -0.06 -1.49 2.41
C GLY A 124 0.31 -2.98 2.39
N SER A 125 -0.65 -3.90 2.52
CA SER A 125 -0.34 -5.33 2.70
C SER A 125 0.47 -5.96 1.55
N THR A 126 0.38 -5.39 0.35
CA THR A 126 1.26 -5.72 -0.79
C THR A 126 2.75 -5.67 -0.41
N GLY A 127 3.16 -4.76 0.47
CA GLY A 127 4.53 -4.67 0.98
C GLY A 127 4.97 -5.89 1.78
N PHE A 128 4.05 -6.54 2.50
CA PHE A 128 4.35 -7.81 3.19
C PHE A 128 4.50 -8.97 2.21
N PHE A 129 3.71 -9.00 1.13
CA PHE A 129 3.87 -9.99 0.07
C PHE A 129 5.21 -9.83 -0.66
N ILE A 130 5.64 -8.59 -0.93
CA ILE A 130 6.96 -8.29 -1.49
C ILE A 130 8.05 -8.77 -0.53
N LEU A 131 7.92 -8.52 0.79
CA LEU A 131 8.86 -9.02 1.78
C LEU A 131 8.97 -10.55 1.77
N GLY A 132 7.84 -11.25 1.68
CA GLY A 132 7.82 -12.72 1.53
C GLY A 132 8.54 -13.19 0.26
N TYR A 133 8.35 -12.47 -0.84
CA TYR A 133 9.10 -12.71 -2.09
C TYR A 133 10.60 -12.48 -1.91
N CYS A 134 11.02 -11.45 -1.17
CA CYS A 134 12.44 -11.20 -0.86
C CYS A 134 13.08 -12.39 -0.15
N PHE A 135 12.37 -13.00 0.82
CA PHE A 135 12.84 -14.21 1.50
C PHE A 135 12.96 -15.38 0.52
N TYR A 136 11.94 -15.61 -0.30
CA TYR A 136 11.97 -16.66 -1.33
C TYR A 136 13.15 -16.48 -2.30
N TYR A 137 13.36 -15.26 -2.81
CA TYR A 137 14.45 -14.95 -3.73
C TYR A 137 15.83 -15.19 -3.10
N PHE A 138 16.01 -14.81 -1.83
CA PHE A 138 17.24 -15.02 -1.09
C PHE A 138 17.60 -16.51 -0.99
N PHE A 139 16.65 -17.36 -0.60
CA PHE A 139 16.92 -18.79 -0.41
C PHE A 139 16.96 -19.60 -1.71
N ALA A 140 16.08 -19.31 -2.67
CA ALA A 140 15.92 -20.15 -3.86
C ALA A 140 16.82 -19.75 -5.03
N ARG A 141 17.34 -18.51 -5.04
CA ARG A 141 18.02 -17.94 -6.21
C ARG A 141 19.29 -17.18 -5.91
N SER A 142 19.41 -16.59 -4.72
CA SER A 142 20.59 -15.81 -4.40
C SER A 142 21.74 -16.76 -4.03
N GLU A 143 22.79 -16.80 -4.85
CA GLU A 143 24.05 -17.48 -4.51
C GLU A 143 24.88 -16.67 -3.50
N MET A 144 24.23 -15.75 -2.78
CA MET A 144 24.85 -14.81 -1.86
C MET A 144 25.20 -15.52 -0.55
N LYS A 145 26.50 -15.58 -0.23
CA LYS A 145 26.99 -16.26 0.98
C LYS A 145 27.77 -15.28 1.84
N GLY A 146 27.40 -15.19 3.12
CA GLY A 146 28.10 -14.40 4.12
C GLY A 146 27.18 -13.45 4.89
N PHE A 147 27.46 -13.30 6.19
CA PHE A 147 26.63 -12.52 7.10
C PHE A 147 26.43 -11.07 6.63
N MET A 148 27.53 -10.42 6.21
CA MET A 148 27.48 -9.02 5.77
C MET A 148 26.58 -8.83 4.54
N GLN A 149 26.68 -9.71 3.55
CA GLN A 149 25.86 -9.66 2.34
C GLN A 149 24.37 -9.88 2.63
N THR A 150 24.07 -10.83 3.52
CA THR A 150 22.70 -11.09 4.01
C THR A 150 22.12 -9.86 4.70
N CYS A 151 22.87 -9.23 5.62
CA CYS A 151 22.41 -8.02 6.32
C CYS A 151 22.15 -6.86 5.35
N PHE A 152 23.03 -6.64 4.36
CA PHE A 152 22.82 -5.61 3.35
C PHE A 152 21.56 -5.88 2.52
N TYR A 153 21.38 -7.12 2.04
CA TYR A 153 20.20 -7.50 1.27
C TYR A 153 18.90 -7.26 2.04
N PHE A 154 18.79 -7.82 3.26
CA PHE A 154 17.58 -7.66 4.07
C PHE A 154 17.37 -6.23 4.56
N GLY A 155 18.44 -5.47 4.81
CA GLY A 155 18.35 -4.06 5.18
C GLY A 155 17.73 -3.21 4.05
N TYR A 156 18.29 -3.31 2.83
CA TYR A 156 17.78 -2.55 1.69
C TYR A 156 16.37 -2.99 1.29
N MET A 157 16.12 -4.31 1.21
CA MET A 157 14.82 -4.84 0.84
C MET A 157 13.76 -4.54 1.90
N GLY A 158 14.11 -4.59 3.19
CA GLY A 158 13.22 -4.21 4.29
C GLY A 158 12.81 -2.74 4.23
N LEU A 159 13.76 -1.84 3.97
CA LEU A 159 13.47 -0.41 3.80
C LEU A 159 12.62 -0.16 2.56
N ALA A 160 12.92 -0.83 1.44
CA ALA A 160 12.11 -0.74 0.23
C ALA A 160 10.66 -1.21 0.49
N CYS A 161 10.47 -2.36 1.14
CA CYS A 161 9.14 -2.87 1.50
C CYS A 161 8.39 -1.89 2.42
N TYR A 162 9.08 -1.26 3.37
CA TYR A 162 8.48 -0.27 4.26
C TYR A 162 8.00 0.99 3.50
N VAL A 163 8.80 1.49 2.55
CA VAL A 163 8.40 2.61 1.68
C VAL A 163 7.18 2.23 0.83
N PHE A 164 7.16 1.04 0.22
CA PHE A 164 6.01 0.54 -0.54
C PHE A 164 4.75 0.41 0.34
N PHE A 165 4.90 -0.11 1.56
CA PHE A 165 3.81 -0.22 2.52
C PHE A 165 3.20 1.15 2.84
N LEU A 166 4.02 2.15 3.15
CA LEU A 166 3.54 3.51 3.46
C LEU A 166 2.89 4.18 2.23
N MET A 167 3.50 4.03 1.06
CA MET A 167 2.98 4.61 -0.18
C MET A 167 1.60 4.05 -0.53
N LEU A 168 1.48 2.72 -0.61
CA LEU A 168 0.22 2.05 -0.95
C LEU A 168 -0.82 2.19 0.17
N GLY A 169 -0.39 2.18 1.43
CA GLY A 169 -1.26 2.45 2.57
C GLY A 169 -1.86 3.85 2.54
N MET A 170 -1.08 4.87 2.15
CA MET A 170 -1.56 6.24 2.01
C MET A 170 -2.52 6.41 0.84
N VAL A 171 -2.24 5.76 -0.31
CA VAL A 171 -3.17 5.71 -1.45
C VAL A 171 -4.50 5.09 -1.03
N GLY A 172 -4.45 3.94 -0.35
CA GLY A 172 -5.65 3.23 0.14
C GLY A 172 -6.46 4.07 1.13
N PHE A 173 -5.79 4.74 2.07
CA PHE A 173 -6.45 5.63 3.03
C PHE A 173 -7.12 6.83 2.36
N ARG A 174 -6.43 7.50 1.43
CA ARG A 174 -6.99 8.64 0.69
C ARG A 174 -8.18 8.23 -0.18
N ALA A 175 -8.08 7.10 -0.88
CA ALA A 175 -9.17 6.55 -1.69
C ALA A 175 -10.40 6.23 -0.83
N SER A 176 -10.20 5.53 0.29
CA SER A 176 -11.27 5.19 1.24
C SER A 176 -11.91 6.43 1.86
N LEU A 177 -11.12 7.45 2.22
CA LEU A 177 -11.63 8.70 2.79
C LEU A 177 -12.49 9.48 1.80
N LEU A 178 -12.08 9.57 0.53
CA LEU A 178 -12.89 10.21 -0.52
C LEU A 178 -14.19 9.46 -0.75
N PHE A 179 -14.13 8.13 -0.77
CA PHE A 179 -15.30 7.27 -0.91
C PHE A 179 -16.30 7.47 0.24
N VAL A 180 -15.82 7.39 1.49
CA VAL A 180 -16.65 7.59 2.69
C VAL A 180 -17.31 8.96 2.68
N ARG A 181 -16.56 10.03 2.36
CA ARG A 181 -17.13 11.39 2.23
C ARG A 181 -18.19 11.49 1.15
N SER A 182 -18.03 10.77 0.05
CA SER A 182 -18.99 10.78 -1.06
C SER A 182 -20.30 10.10 -0.67
N ILE A 183 -20.25 8.94 0.00
CA ILE A 183 -21.45 8.25 0.51
C ILE A 183 -22.19 9.11 1.54
N TYR A 184 -21.49 9.64 2.54
CA TYR A 184 -22.14 10.44 3.59
C TYR A 184 -22.70 11.78 3.08
N ARG A 185 -22.15 12.34 1.99
CA ARG A 185 -22.76 13.50 1.33
C ARG A 185 -24.04 13.12 0.60
N ALA A 186 -24.06 12.00 -0.12
CA ALA A 186 -25.23 11.56 -0.86
C ALA A 186 -26.43 11.28 0.06
N ILE A 187 -26.20 10.59 1.20
CA ILE A 187 -27.26 10.26 2.18
C ILE A 187 -27.89 11.50 2.81
N LYS A 188 -27.20 12.64 2.83
CA LYS A 188 -27.67 13.88 3.47
C LYS A 188 -28.47 14.79 2.53
N CYS A 189 -28.55 14.42 1.25
CA CYS A 189 -29.30 15.15 0.23
C CYS A 189 -30.72 14.60 -0.01
N ASP A 190 -31.04 13.44 0.58
CA ASP A 190 -32.41 12.92 0.76
C ASP A 190 -32.92 13.26 2.17
#